data_AF-A0AAC9TPL8-F1
#
_entry.id   AF-A0AAC9TPL8-F1
#
_cell.length_a   1.000
_cell.length_b   1.000
_cell.length_c   1.000
_cell.angle_alpha   90.00
_cell.angle_beta   90.00
_cell.angle_gamma   90.00
#
_symmetry.space_group_name_H-M   'P 1'
#
loop_
_entity.id
_entity.type
_entity.pdbx_description
1 polymer ?
#
loop_
_entity_poly.entity_id
_entity_poly.type
_entity_poly.pdbx_seq_one_letter_code
_entity_poly.pdbx_strand_id
1 'polypeptide(L)'
;MKKIIVFIISIIFLFTSCNEELITVVDEYNSPYNIYAIPGNNKVSISFWSGVIASDFLGFNIYAGTSHNLVQPDNAIKNSLQALPTVSSSNHTRTNFIIEIPTYTFNNGTLYYIAVTAYGTNDLVDNKYIETTINSVLPVIPRPEGTGNGTTLTASTASVGTMDPNAGKVTANTGWKVQYFGYQTNFNAIVNVTNNTDDSFDNEVVYSRNGLYIFKNGNQLAKIWITSDSSYQWAYQSDASKWWGI
;
A
#
# COMPACT_ATOMS: atom_id res chain seq x y z
N MET A 1 -33.37 -72.89 26.30
CA MET A 1 -32.75 -72.51 25.01
C MET A 1 -32.81 -70.99 24.91
N LYS A 2 -31.68 -70.29 25.08
CA LYS A 2 -31.57 -68.83 25.01
C LYS A 2 -30.30 -68.50 24.22
N LYS A 3 -30.44 -68.29 22.92
CA LYS A 3 -29.46 -67.61 22.06
C LYS A 3 -30.24 -66.94 20.94
N ILE A 4 -29.69 -65.86 20.40
CA ILE A 4 -30.21 -65.03 19.29
C ILE A 4 -31.12 -63.87 19.71
N ILE A 5 -30.68 -62.98 20.60
CA ILE A 5 -31.07 -61.54 20.56
C ILE A 5 -29.94 -60.71 21.21
N VAL A 6 -28.76 -60.65 20.60
CA VAL A 6 -27.72 -59.65 20.98
C VAL A 6 -26.98 -59.08 19.75
N PHE A 7 -27.09 -59.70 18.58
CA PHE A 7 -26.25 -59.34 17.42
C PHE A 7 -26.84 -58.30 16.45
N ILE A 8 -28.04 -57.77 16.71
CA ILE A 8 -28.69 -56.79 15.81
C ILE A 8 -28.46 -55.33 16.27
N ILE A 9 -28.17 -55.10 17.56
CA ILE A 9 -27.96 -53.74 18.09
C ILE A 9 -26.59 -53.19 17.68
N SER A 10 -25.57 -54.05 17.49
CA SER A 10 -24.24 -53.62 17.04
C SER A 10 -24.19 -53.16 15.58
N ILE A 11 -25.14 -53.58 14.75
CA ILE A 11 -25.20 -53.20 13.32
C ILE A 11 -25.87 -51.85 13.14
N ILE A 12 -26.86 -51.51 13.97
CA ILE A 12 -27.55 -50.21 13.90
C ILE A 12 -26.59 -49.07 14.31
N PHE A 13 -25.72 -49.30 15.30
CA PHE A 13 -24.69 -48.32 15.69
C PHE A 13 -23.55 -48.15 14.67
N LEU A 14 -23.35 -49.09 13.74
CA LEU A 14 -22.36 -48.97 12.65
C LEU A 14 -22.89 -48.16 11.45
N PHE A 15 -24.21 -47.97 11.33
CA PHE A 15 -24.80 -47.14 10.26
C PHE A 15 -25.17 -45.74 10.73
N THR A 16 -25.17 -45.48 12.04
CA THR A 16 -25.37 -44.13 12.60
C THR A 16 -24.08 -43.48 13.11
N SER A 17 -22.95 -44.19 13.09
CA SER A 17 -21.66 -43.58 13.42
C SER A 17 -21.10 -42.84 12.20
N CYS A 18 -21.31 -41.53 12.24
CA CYS A 18 -20.53 -40.50 11.57
C CYS A 18 -20.66 -40.50 10.03
N ASN A 19 -21.61 -39.77 9.42
CA ASN A 19 -21.45 -38.32 9.27
C ASN A 19 -20.17 -37.82 9.95
N GLU A 20 -19.04 -37.98 9.28
CA GLU A 20 -17.93 -37.04 9.45
C GLU A 20 -18.58 -35.67 9.20
N GLU A 21 -19.06 -35.05 10.27
CA GLU A 21 -19.18 -33.61 10.32
C GLU A 21 -17.74 -33.16 10.10
N LEU A 22 -17.44 -32.89 8.83
CA LEU A 22 -16.13 -32.44 8.41
C LEU A 22 -15.84 -31.26 9.33
N ILE A 23 -14.96 -31.46 10.31
CA ILE A 23 -14.47 -30.38 11.15
C ILE A 23 -13.71 -29.51 10.17
N THR A 24 -14.43 -28.60 9.55
CA THR A 24 -13.87 -27.48 8.85
C THR A 24 -13.37 -26.62 9.99
N VAL A 25 -12.15 -26.88 10.41
CA VAL A 25 -11.31 -25.80 10.91
C VAL A 25 -11.26 -24.86 9.72
N VAL A 26 -12.19 -23.90 9.69
CA VAL A 26 -12.09 -22.78 8.77
C VAL A 26 -10.92 -22.01 9.33
N ASP A 27 -9.72 -22.36 8.87
CA ASP A 27 -8.54 -21.57 9.16
C ASP A 27 -8.89 -20.14 8.72
N GLU A 28 -8.90 -19.21 9.66
CA GLU A 28 -9.39 -17.87 9.40
C GLU A 28 -8.46 -17.16 8.40
N TYR A 29 -9.04 -16.72 7.28
CA TYR A 29 -8.39 -15.75 6.40
C TYR A 29 -8.33 -14.41 7.14
N ASN A 30 -7.16 -14.06 7.68
CA ASN A 30 -6.98 -12.72 8.22
C ASN A 30 -7.03 -11.70 7.08
N SER A 31 -7.99 -10.79 7.17
CA SER A 31 -8.04 -9.64 6.27
C SER A 31 -6.73 -8.84 6.38
N PRO A 32 -6.17 -8.34 5.26
CA PRO A 32 -5.06 -7.38 5.32
C PRO A 32 -5.39 -6.20 6.23
N TYR A 33 -4.41 -5.75 7.01
CA TYR A 33 -4.57 -4.64 7.95
C TYR A 33 -3.34 -3.71 7.91
N ASN A 34 -3.47 -2.51 8.50
CA ASN A 34 -2.46 -1.45 8.42
C ASN A 34 -2.00 -1.22 6.97
N ILE A 35 -2.98 -1.00 6.09
CA ILE A 35 -2.79 -0.89 4.65
C ILE A 35 -2.43 0.55 4.31
N TYR A 36 -1.40 0.74 3.48
CA TYR A 36 -0.93 2.02 2.97
C TYR A 36 -0.73 1.96 1.46
N ALA A 37 -1.17 3.00 0.74
CA ALA A 37 -0.85 3.18 -0.67
C ALA A 37 0.34 4.15 -0.78
N ILE A 38 1.37 3.71 -1.49
CA ILE A 38 2.64 4.41 -1.66
C ILE A 38 2.71 4.91 -3.11
N PRO A 39 2.61 6.22 -3.34
CA PRO A 39 2.72 6.79 -4.68
C PRO A 39 4.17 6.72 -5.19
N GLY A 40 4.31 6.63 -6.51
CA GLY A 40 5.57 6.81 -7.22
C GLY A 40 5.35 7.40 -8.62
N ASN A 41 6.43 7.46 -9.41
CA ASN A 41 6.37 7.97 -10.78
C ASN A 41 5.69 6.98 -11.73
N ASN A 42 4.47 7.31 -12.15
CA ASN A 42 3.58 6.47 -12.98
C ASN A 42 3.39 5.05 -12.41
N LYS A 43 3.41 4.95 -11.08
CA LYS A 43 3.28 3.68 -10.36
C LYS A 43 2.73 3.88 -8.96
N VAL A 44 2.21 2.81 -8.39
CA VAL A 44 1.76 2.72 -7.00
C VAL A 44 2.24 1.41 -6.42
N SER A 45 2.71 1.45 -5.18
CA SER A 45 2.90 0.26 -4.35
C SER A 45 1.87 0.24 -3.22
N ILE A 46 1.56 -0.94 -2.72
CA ILE A 46 0.73 -1.12 -1.54
C ILE A 46 1.54 -1.83 -0.46
N SER A 47 1.46 -1.32 0.77
CA SER A 47 2.05 -1.96 1.94
C SER A 47 0.95 -2.38 2.90
N PHE A 48 1.02 -3.60 3.43
CA PHE A 48 0.04 -4.09 4.38
C PHE A 48 0.59 -5.25 5.19
N TRP A 49 0.01 -5.47 6.36
CA TRP A 49 0.26 -6.64 7.17
C TRP A 49 -0.80 -7.69 6.93
N SER A 50 -0.39 -8.96 6.90
CA SER A 50 -1.31 -10.09 6.93
C SER A 50 -0.68 -11.29 7.63
N GLY A 51 -1.50 -12.10 8.29
CA GLY A 51 -1.13 -13.40 8.83
C GLY A 51 -1.86 -14.49 8.07
N VAL A 52 -1.14 -15.28 7.28
CA VAL A 52 -1.73 -16.31 6.42
C VAL A 52 -1.81 -17.62 7.20
N ILE A 53 -2.95 -17.92 7.80
CA ILE A 53 -3.09 -19.12 8.65
C ILE A 53 -3.75 -20.28 7.89
N ALA A 54 -4.43 -19.99 6.78
CA ALA A 54 -5.24 -20.96 6.05
C ALA A 54 -4.45 -21.81 5.07
N SER A 55 -4.67 -23.13 5.13
CA SER A 55 -4.06 -24.13 4.26
C SER A 55 -4.47 -23.99 2.78
N ASP A 56 -5.61 -23.36 2.53
CA ASP A 56 -6.21 -23.11 1.22
C ASP A 56 -5.96 -21.68 0.68
N PHE A 57 -5.09 -20.91 1.34
CA PHE A 57 -4.68 -19.58 0.89
C PHE A 57 -3.89 -19.64 -0.42
N LEU A 58 -4.33 -18.84 -1.40
CA LEU A 58 -3.65 -18.73 -2.69
C LEU A 58 -2.89 -17.41 -2.85
N GLY A 59 -3.38 -16.30 -2.31
CA GLY A 59 -2.69 -15.03 -2.48
C GLY A 59 -3.49 -13.79 -2.11
N PHE A 60 -3.05 -12.65 -2.65
CA PHE A 60 -3.70 -11.37 -2.45
C PHE A 60 -4.24 -10.82 -3.76
N ASN A 61 -5.52 -10.47 -3.79
CA ASN A 61 -6.06 -9.66 -4.87
C ASN A 61 -5.76 -8.20 -4.60
N ILE A 62 -5.30 -7.51 -5.65
CA ILE A 62 -5.07 -6.07 -5.61
C ILE A 62 -6.08 -5.42 -6.54
N TYR A 63 -6.69 -4.36 -6.07
CA TYR A 63 -7.67 -3.56 -6.80
C TYR A 63 -7.09 -2.17 -7.01
N ALA A 64 -7.23 -1.63 -8.22
CA ALA A 64 -6.99 -0.22 -8.49
C ALA A 64 -8.03 0.31 -9.48
N GLY A 65 -8.49 1.53 -9.25
CA GLY A 65 -9.44 2.19 -10.12
C GLY A 65 -9.48 3.69 -9.84
N THR A 66 -10.10 4.46 -10.74
CA THR A 66 -10.42 5.87 -10.49
C THR A 66 -11.76 6.04 -9.76
N SER A 67 -12.48 4.95 -9.52
CA SER A 67 -13.70 4.89 -8.71
C SER A 67 -13.38 4.39 -7.30
N HIS A 68 -13.95 5.03 -6.28
CA HIS A 68 -13.89 4.56 -4.90
C HIS A 68 -14.62 3.22 -4.71
N ASN A 69 -15.67 2.99 -5.50
CA ASN A 69 -16.47 1.77 -5.44
C ASN A 69 -15.78 0.69 -6.26
N LEU A 70 -14.97 -0.13 -5.60
CA LEU A 70 -14.30 -1.30 -6.17
C LEU A 70 -15.17 -2.54 -5.94
N VAL A 71 -15.42 -3.31 -7.00
CA VAL A 71 -16.26 -4.52 -6.99
C VAL A 71 -15.37 -5.75 -6.96
N GLN A 72 -15.58 -6.64 -5.99
CA GLN A 72 -14.87 -7.91 -5.86
C GLN A 72 -15.63 -9.06 -6.54
N PRO A 73 -14.95 -10.00 -7.22
CA PRO A 73 -13.55 -9.95 -7.64
C PRO A 73 -13.34 -9.19 -8.97
N ASP A 74 -14.41 -8.64 -9.56
CA ASP A 74 -14.43 -8.13 -10.95
C ASP A 74 -13.43 -7.01 -11.25
N ASN A 75 -13.07 -6.20 -10.26
CA ASN A 75 -12.11 -5.11 -10.39
C ASN A 75 -10.69 -5.48 -9.95
N ALA A 76 -10.44 -6.74 -9.61
CA ALA A 76 -9.09 -7.18 -9.29
C ALA A 76 -8.20 -7.03 -10.54
N ILE A 77 -7.04 -6.44 -10.34
CA ILE A 77 -6.04 -6.26 -11.40
C ILE A 77 -5.53 -7.63 -11.77
N LYS A 78 -5.67 -8.01 -13.04
CA LYS A 78 -5.20 -9.31 -13.52
C LYS A 78 -3.75 -9.24 -13.96
N ASN A 79 -3.05 -10.37 -13.85
CA ASN A 79 -1.72 -10.54 -14.43
C ASN A 79 -1.80 -10.64 -15.97
N SER A 80 -0.64 -10.76 -16.63
CA SER A 80 -0.55 -10.85 -18.09
C SER A 80 -1.30 -12.04 -18.71
N LEU A 81 -1.59 -13.08 -17.92
CA LEU A 81 -2.36 -14.26 -18.32
C LEU A 81 -3.86 -14.12 -18.03
N GLN A 82 -4.33 -12.93 -17.67
CA GLN A 82 -5.71 -12.66 -17.24
C GLN A 82 -6.13 -13.43 -15.98
N ALA A 83 -5.16 -13.90 -15.19
CA ALA A 83 -5.40 -14.55 -13.91
C ALA A 83 -5.22 -13.56 -12.74
N LEU A 84 -5.81 -13.88 -11.59
CA LEU A 84 -5.63 -13.09 -10.37
C LEU A 84 -4.15 -13.13 -9.93
N PRO A 85 -3.56 -12.00 -9.53
CA PRO A 85 -2.16 -11.93 -9.13
C PRO A 85 -1.97 -12.72 -7.85
N THR A 86 -1.20 -13.80 -7.95
CA THR A 86 -0.86 -14.64 -6.81
C THR A 86 0.43 -14.11 -6.19
N VAL A 87 0.39 -13.72 -4.92
CA VAL A 87 1.59 -13.47 -4.14
C VAL A 87 1.85 -14.72 -3.33
N SER A 88 2.79 -15.55 -3.80
CA SER A 88 3.17 -16.76 -3.08
C SER A 88 3.81 -16.38 -1.74
N SER A 89 3.15 -16.72 -0.64
CA SER A 89 3.65 -16.53 0.72
C SER A 89 3.33 -17.80 1.51
N SER A 90 4.37 -18.51 1.95
CA SER A 90 4.26 -19.87 2.51
C SER A 90 4.23 -19.93 4.05
N ASN A 91 4.00 -18.82 4.75
CA ASN A 91 4.30 -18.77 6.18
C ASN A 91 3.09 -18.31 7.01
N HIS A 92 2.73 -19.11 8.03
CA HIS A 92 1.78 -18.81 9.11
C HIS A 92 2.22 -17.66 10.04
N THR A 93 3.07 -16.76 9.55
CA THR A 93 3.68 -15.69 10.32
C THR A 93 3.18 -14.35 9.80
N ARG A 94 2.85 -13.45 10.74
CA ARG A 94 2.51 -12.05 10.43
C ARG A 94 3.67 -11.42 9.67
N THR A 95 3.42 -11.08 8.41
CA THR A 95 4.43 -10.55 7.50
C THR A 95 3.96 -9.21 6.94
N ASN A 96 4.87 -8.25 6.84
CA ASN A 96 4.62 -7.02 6.11
C ASN A 96 4.95 -7.24 4.64
N PHE A 97 3.97 -6.98 3.77
CA PHE A 97 4.13 -7.03 2.33
C PHE A 97 4.30 -5.60 1.80
N ILE A 98 5.17 -5.43 0.81
CA ILE A 98 5.24 -4.22 -0.02
C ILE A 98 5.24 -4.69 -1.46
N ILE A 99 4.17 -4.42 -2.18
CA ILE A 99 3.97 -4.90 -3.55
C ILE A 99 3.78 -3.69 -4.46
N GLU A 100 4.67 -3.52 -5.44
CA GLU A 100 4.40 -2.63 -6.57
C GLU A 100 3.28 -3.24 -7.41
N ILE A 101 2.23 -2.46 -7.67
CA ILE A 101 1.03 -2.95 -8.35
C ILE A 101 1.39 -3.23 -9.81
N PRO A 102 1.41 -4.51 -10.24
CA PRO A 102 1.79 -4.85 -11.61
C PRO A 102 0.64 -4.53 -12.58
N THR A 103 0.97 -4.44 -13.88
CA THR A 103 0.00 -4.50 -14.99
C THR A 103 -1.17 -3.50 -14.95
N TYR A 104 -1.03 -2.40 -14.22
CA TYR A 104 -1.98 -1.27 -14.22
C TYR A 104 -1.27 0.02 -14.62
N THR A 105 -1.83 0.73 -15.61
CA THR A 105 -1.25 2.00 -16.09
C THR A 105 -1.68 3.16 -15.19
N PHE A 106 -0.75 3.61 -14.36
CA PHE A 106 -0.93 4.77 -13.51
C PHE A 106 -0.43 6.04 -14.21
N ASN A 107 -1.26 7.09 -14.18
CA ASN A 107 -0.89 8.41 -14.66
C ASN A 107 -0.62 9.33 -13.48
N ASN A 108 0.52 10.01 -13.51
CA ASN A 108 0.83 11.05 -12.54
C ASN A 108 -0.27 12.12 -12.47
N GLY A 109 -0.60 12.58 -11.26
CA GLY A 109 -1.60 13.62 -11.01
C GLY A 109 -3.07 13.16 -11.11
N THR A 110 -3.32 11.87 -11.34
CA THR A 110 -4.65 11.27 -11.34
C THR A 110 -4.93 10.59 -10.01
N LEU A 111 -6.13 10.77 -9.46
CA LEU A 111 -6.57 10.10 -8.24
C LEU A 111 -7.00 8.67 -8.54
N TYR A 112 -6.39 7.74 -7.81
CA TYR A 112 -6.74 6.33 -7.82
C TYR A 112 -7.15 5.89 -6.40
N TYR A 113 -7.91 4.81 -6.36
CA TYR A 113 -8.32 4.11 -5.16
C TYR A 113 -7.79 2.70 -5.22
N ILE A 114 -7.11 2.28 -4.15
CA ILE A 114 -6.42 1.00 -4.05
C ILE A 114 -7.03 0.19 -2.93
N ALA A 115 -7.26 -1.10 -3.15
CA ALA A 115 -7.61 -2.04 -2.09
C ALA A 115 -6.84 -3.35 -2.24
N VAL A 116 -6.76 -4.11 -1.17
CA VAL A 116 -6.17 -5.44 -1.16
C VAL A 116 -6.97 -6.37 -0.25
N THR A 117 -7.07 -7.62 -0.67
CA THR A 117 -7.78 -8.68 0.03
C THR A 117 -7.02 -9.99 -0.09
N ALA A 118 -7.16 -10.86 0.90
CA ALA A 118 -6.70 -12.24 0.84
C ALA A 118 -7.73 -13.12 0.11
N TYR A 119 -7.28 -14.06 -0.71
CA TYR A 119 -8.13 -15.05 -1.37
C TYR A 119 -7.51 -16.46 -1.37
N GLY A 120 -8.36 -17.46 -1.55
CA GLY A 120 -8.01 -18.87 -1.62
C GLY A 120 -9.05 -19.70 -2.38
N THR A 121 -8.81 -21.01 -2.45
CA THR A 121 -9.74 -21.99 -3.06
C THR A 121 -9.95 -23.15 -2.13
N ASN A 122 -11.20 -23.40 -1.74
CA ASN A 122 -11.51 -24.52 -0.87
C ASN A 122 -11.65 -25.83 -1.68
N ASP A 123 -10.63 -26.68 -1.58
CA ASP A 123 -10.57 -27.98 -2.26
C ASP A 123 -11.55 -29.02 -1.69
N LEU A 124 -12.11 -28.78 -0.49
CA LEU A 124 -13.10 -29.66 0.14
C LEU A 124 -14.50 -29.45 -0.44
N VAL A 125 -14.73 -28.37 -1.19
CA VAL A 125 -16.02 -28.01 -1.78
C VAL A 125 -15.80 -27.47 -3.20
N ASP A 126 -15.52 -28.37 -4.16
CA ASP A 126 -15.45 -28.08 -5.62
C ASP A 126 -14.68 -26.79 -5.97
N ASN A 127 -13.48 -26.60 -5.41
CA ASN A 127 -12.60 -25.45 -5.65
C ASN A 127 -13.31 -24.09 -5.51
N LYS A 128 -14.22 -23.97 -4.54
CA LYS A 128 -14.96 -22.73 -4.35
C LYS A 128 -14.00 -21.59 -4.01
N TYR A 129 -14.08 -20.54 -4.81
CA TYR A 129 -13.35 -19.29 -4.58
C TYR A 129 -13.81 -18.63 -3.27
N ILE A 130 -12.85 -18.27 -2.41
CA ILE A 130 -13.08 -17.58 -1.15
C ILE A 130 -12.20 -16.34 -1.12
N GLU A 131 -12.78 -15.19 -0.75
CA GLU A 131 -12.07 -13.93 -0.64
C GLU A 131 -12.57 -13.13 0.56
N THR A 132 -11.64 -12.50 1.26
CA THR A 132 -11.95 -11.51 2.31
C THR A 132 -12.59 -10.25 1.71
N THR A 133 -13.49 -9.60 2.46
CA THR A 133 -14.15 -8.38 2.01
C THR A 133 -13.17 -7.19 1.95
N ILE A 134 -13.31 -6.32 0.96
CA ILE A 134 -12.65 -5.01 0.96
C ILE A 134 -13.16 -4.21 2.16
N ASN A 135 -12.29 -4.05 3.16
CA ASN A 135 -12.58 -3.28 4.37
C ASN A 135 -11.90 -1.90 4.36
N SER A 136 -11.01 -1.64 3.42
CA SER A 136 -10.30 -0.37 3.29
C SER A 136 -10.02 -0.07 1.82
N VAL A 137 -10.31 1.16 1.43
CA VAL A 137 -10.06 1.71 0.10
C VAL A 137 -9.21 2.96 0.26
N LEU A 138 -7.99 2.90 -0.26
CA LEU A 138 -6.96 3.91 -0.04
C LEU A 138 -6.86 4.85 -1.23
N PRO A 139 -7.15 6.14 -1.07
CA PRO A 139 -6.85 7.13 -2.11
C PRO A 139 -5.34 7.31 -2.28
N VAL A 140 -4.89 7.45 -3.53
CA VAL A 140 -3.49 7.70 -3.88
C VAL A 140 -3.40 8.44 -5.21
N ILE A 141 -2.45 9.37 -5.31
CA ILE A 141 -2.14 10.05 -6.57
C ILE A 141 -0.66 9.78 -6.91
N PRO A 142 -0.35 9.03 -7.98
CA PRO A 142 1.00 8.92 -8.52
C PRO A 142 1.54 10.30 -8.87
N ARG A 143 2.86 10.48 -8.80
CA ARG A 143 3.48 11.80 -9.01
C ARG A 143 4.88 11.65 -9.61
N PRO A 144 5.37 12.62 -10.39
CA PRO A 144 6.74 12.59 -10.87
C PRO A 144 7.71 12.55 -9.70
N GLU A 145 8.68 11.65 -9.79
CA GLU A 145 9.77 11.51 -8.83
C GLU A 145 11.09 11.38 -9.58
N GLY A 146 12.17 11.76 -8.93
CA GLY A 146 13.51 11.65 -9.48
C GLY A 146 14.58 11.95 -8.44
N THR A 147 15.81 12.06 -8.91
CA THR A 147 16.96 12.45 -8.09
C THR A 147 17.60 13.72 -8.66
N GLY A 148 18.39 14.39 -7.84
CA GLY A 148 19.19 15.53 -8.24
C GLY A 148 20.54 15.54 -7.54
N ASN A 149 21.49 16.26 -8.13
CA ASN A 149 22.85 16.40 -7.66
C ASN A 149 23.22 17.88 -7.53
N GLY A 150 24.16 18.18 -6.64
CA GLY A 150 24.56 19.54 -6.29
C GLY A 150 23.68 20.17 -5.22
N THR A 151 23.90 21.46 -4.96
CA THR A 151 23.24 22.21 -3.87
C THR A 151 21.99 22.97 -4.32
N THR A 152 21.73 23.07 -5.63
CA THR A 152 20.47 23.61 -6.15
C THR A 152 19.42 22.51 -6.15
N LEU A 153 18.33 22.76 -5.41
CA LEU A 153 17.23 21.82 -5.24
C LEU A 153 16.21 22.06 -6.35
N THR A 154 15.97 21.02 -7.13
CA THR A 154 15.00 21.02 -8.24
C THR A 154 14.02 19.88 -8.05
N ALA A 155 12.78 20.09 -8.46
CA ALA A 155 11.77 19.05 -8.51
C ALA A 155 11.05 19.16 -9.86
N SER A 156 11.16 18.12 -10.69
CA SER A 156 10.79 18.20 -12.10
C SER A 156 11.52 19.38 -12.78
N THR A 157 10.80 20.32 -13.39
CA THR A 157 11.37 21.51 -14.03
C THR A 157 11.47 22.73 -13.10
N ALA A 158 10.99 22.63 -11.86
CA ALA A 158 10.99 23.74 -10.91
C ALA A 158 12.29 23.77 -10.08
N SER A 159 12.91 24.95 -9.98
CA SER A 159 13.98 25.21 -9.02
C SER A 159 13.36 25.73 -7.72
N VAL A 160 13.36 24.89 -6.68
CA VAL A 160 12.57 25.13 -5.45
C VAL A 160 13.37 25.80 -4.34
N GLY A 161 14.70 25.66 -4.37
CA GLY A 161 15.57 26.26 -3.36
C GLY A 161 17.02 25.81 -3.48
N THR A 162 17.77 26.04 -2.41
CA THR A 162 19.17 25.61 -2.27
C THR A 162 19.39 24.99 -0.90
N MET A 163 20.33 24.03 -0.83
CA MET A 163 20.90 23.57 0.42
C MET A 163 22.32 24.09 0.57
N ASP A 164 22.66 24.60 1.75
CA ASP A 164 24.00 25.00 2.13
C ASP A 164 24.43 24.24 3.39
N PRO A 165 25.13 23.10 3.22
CA PRO A 165 25.64 22.31 4.34
C PRO A 165 26.64 23.08 5.22
N ASN A 166 27.33 24.09 4.68
CA ASN A 166 28.33 24.86 5.43
C ASN A 166 27.67 25.93 6.30
N ALA A 167 26.65 26.61 5.77
CA ALA A 167 25.83 27.54 6.55
C ALA A 167 24.79 26.83 7.44
N GLY A 168 24.56 25.53 7.22
CA GLY A 168 23.58 24.74 7.97
C GLY A 168 22.14 25.09 7.62
N LYS A 169 21.85 25.47 6.36
CA LYS A 169 20.54 25.99 5.93
C LYS A 169 20.01 25.34 4.66
N VAL A 170 18.69 25.29 4.55
CA VAL A 170 17.96 25.07 3.31
C VAL A 170 17.09 26.30 3.08
N THR A 171 17.26 26.95 1.93
CA THR A 171 16.59 28.23 1.61
C THR A 171 15.67 28.03 0.41
N ALA A 172 14.44 28.51 0.49
CA ALA A 172 13.50 28.48 -0.62
C ALA A 172 13.82 29.58 -1.64
N ASN A 173 13.62 29.28 -2.93
CA ASN A 173 13.73 30.29 -3.98
C ASN A 173 12.54 31.26 -3.94
N THR A 174 12.66 32.42 -4.58
CA THR A 174 11.56 33.40 -4.69
C THR A 174 10.26 32.75 -5.18
N GLY A 175 9.17 32.98 -4.45
CA GLY A 175 7.85 32.40 -4.71
C GLY A 175 7.62 31.05 -4.03
N TRP A 176 8.69 30.36 -3.63
CA TRP A 176 8.62 29.15 -2.82
C TRP A 176 8.78 29.46 -1.33
N LYS A 177 8.21 28.61 -0.50
CA LYS A 177 8.47 28.51 0.93
C LYS A 177 8.83 27.06 1.28
N VAL A 178 9.47 26.82 2.42
CA VAL A 178 9.99 25.52 2.84
C VAL A 178 9.62 25.20 4.29
N GLN A 179 9.38 23.92 4.56
CA GLN A 179 9.20 23.38 5.91
C GLN A 179 10.04 22.12 6.08
N TYR A 180 10.67 21.98 7.24
CA TYR A 180 11.47 20.81 7.60
C TYR A 180 10.65 19.81 8.41
N PHE A 181 10.77 18.53 8.05
CA PHE A 181 10.03 17.41 8.65
C PHE A 181 10.93 16.39 9.36
N GLY A 182 12.12 16.80 9.76
CA GLY A 182 13.02 15.94 10.52
C GLY A 182 13.85 14.99 9.64
N TYR A 183 14.67 14.20 10.32
CA TYR A 183 15.45 13.11 9.74
C TYR A 183 14.52 11.96 9.32
N GLN A 184 14.76 11.40 8.14
CA GLN A 184 14.00 10.28 7.58
C GLN A 184 14.94 9.20 7.04
N THR A 185 14.57 7.94 7.22
CA THR A 185 15.26 6.77 6.63
C THR A 185 14.62 6.27 5.34
N ASN A 186 13.44 6.78 5.02
CA ASN A 186 12.65 6.39 3.86
C ASN A 186 12.03 7.64 3.23
N PHE A 187 12.24 7.81 1.92
CA PHE A 187 11.63 8.90 1.16
C PHE A 187 10.11 8.95 1.37
N ASN A 188 9.44 7.79 1.42
CA ASN A 188 7.99 7.67 1.58
C ASN A 188 7.50 7.66 3.04
N ALA A 189 8.36 7.98 4.02
CA ALA A 189 7.97 8.02 5.44
C ALA A 189 6.85 9.03 5.74
N ILE A 190 6.82 10.16 5.02
CA ILE A 190 5.75 11.16 5.12
C ILE A 190 4.93 11.15 3.84
N VAL A 191 3.72 10.64 3.93
CA VAL A 191 2.82 10.52 2.77
C VAL A 191 1.80 11.66 2.73
N ASN A 192 1.43 12.21 3.89
CA ASN A 192 0.40 13.23 4.02
C ASN A 192 0.93 14.52 4.67
N VAL A 193 0.64 15.68 4.06
CA VAL A 193 1.00 17.02 4.56
C VAL A 193 -0.28 17.76 4.87
N THR A 194 -0.68 17.74 6.14
CA THR A 194 -1.96 18.30 6.61
C THR A 194 -1.88 19.79 6.92
N ASN A 195 -0.68 20.35 7.08
CA ASN A 195 -0.46 21.78 7.29
C ASN A 195 -0.14 22.43 5.94
N ASN A 196 -1.18 22.91 5.25
CA ASN A 196 -1.12 23.34 3.85
C ASN A 196 -1.38 24.84 3.64
N THR A 197 -1.37 25.64 4.71
CA THR A 197 -1.46 27.10 4.60
C THR A 197 -0.11 27.69 4.19
N ASP A 198 -0.08 28.67 3.29
CA ASP A 198 1.18 29.31 2.89
C ASP A 198 1.93 29.94 4.08
N ASP A 199 1.24 30.31 5.14
CA ASP A 199 1.84 30.93 6.33
C ASP A 199 2.51 29.95 7.29
N SER A 200 2.36 28.64 7.08
CA SER A 200 3.02 27.62 7.90
C SER A 200 4.39 27.20 7.38
N PHE A 201 4.86 27.80 6.28
CA PHE A 201 6.16 27.53 5.67
C PHE A 201 7.06 28.76 5.80
N ASP A 202 8.35 28.50 5.98
CA ASP A 202 9.38 29.51 6.16
C ASP A 202 10.09 29.84 4.85
N ASN A 203 10.89 30.90 4.83
CA ASN A 203 11.80 31.17 3.70
C ASN A 203 13.11 30.37 3.81
N GLU A 204 13.47 29.96 5.03
CA GLU A 204 14.66 29.17 5.33
C GLU A 204 14.39 28.24 6.52
N VAL A 205 15.03 27.07 6.50
CA VAL A 205 15.00 26.10 7.60
C VAL A 205 16.39 25.51 7.82
N VAL A 206 16.57 24.78 8.93
CA VAL A 206 17.82 24.09 9.23
C VAL A 206 18.15 23.02 8.20
N TYR A 207 19.41 22.92 7.81
CA TYR A 207 19.93 21.79 7.04
C TYR A 207 20.18 20.58 7.92
N SER A 208 19.79 19.42 7.43
CA SER A 208 20.13 18.10 7.93
C SER A 208 20.32 17.14 6.77
N ARG A 209 21.41 16.37 6.81
CA ARG A 209 21.54 15.16 6.00
C ARG A 209 20.44 14.17 6.39
N ASN A 210 19.89 13.47 5.41
CA ASN A 210 18.66 12.66 5.51
C ASN A 210 17.44 13.45 5.99
N GLY A 211 17.49 14.78 5.92
CA GLY A 211 16.35 15.64 6.22
C GLY A 211 15.31 15.59 5.11
N LEU A 212 14.04 15.56 5.50
CA LEU A 212 12.92 15.69 4.57
C LEU A 212 12.35 17.10 4.63
N TYR A 213 12.13 17.69 3.47
CA TYR A 213 11.66 19.05 3.29
C TYR A 213 10.48 19.05 2.34
N ILE A 214 9.49 19.88 2.64
CA ILE A 214 8.40 20.19 1.72
C ILE A 214 8.55 21.64 1.32
N PHE A 215 8.57 21.89 0.02
CA PHE A 215 8.52 23.20 -0.59
C PHE A 215 7.13 23.44 -1.14
N LYS A 216 6.62 24.67 -0.98
CA LYS A 216 5.29 25.08 -1.43
C LYS A 216 5.35 26.38 -2.22
N ASN A 217 4.57 26.48 -3.28
CA ASN A 217 4.33 27.70 -4.05
C ASN A 217 2.89 27.68 -4.58
N GLY A 218 1.97 28.39 -3.91
CA GLY A 218 0.55 28.32 -4.22
C GLY A 218 0.03 26.88 -4.19
N ASN A 219 -0.48 26.38 -5.31
CA ASN A 219 -0.97 24.99 -5.43
C ASN A 219 0.13 23.97 -5.74
N GLN A 220 1.40 24.37 -5.83
CA GLN A 220 2.50 23.45 -6.13
C GLN A 220 3.15 22.95 -4.83
N LEU A 221 3.51 21.67 -4.81
CA LEU A 221 4.31 21.07 -3.73
C LEU A 221 5.49 20.30 -4.32
N ALA A 222 6.65 20.47 -3.69
CA ALA A 222 7.81 19.65 -3.96
C ALA A 222 8.32 19.05 -2.67
N LYS A 223 8.46 17.74 -2.66
CA LYS A 223 9.08 17.00 -1.57
C LYS A 223 10.53 16.74 -1.92
N ILE A 224 11.44 17.11 -1.04
CA ILE A 224 12.88 16.93 -1.20
C ILE A 224 13.41 16.14 0.00
N TRP A 225 14.12 15.05 -0.25
CA TRP A 225 14.87 14.33 0.78
C TRP A 225 16.36 14.43 0.46
N ILE A 226 17.10 15.12 1.32
CA ILE A 226 18.53 15.33 1.13
C ILE A 226 19.26 14.08 1.58
N THR A 227 19.84 13.32 0.65
CA THR A 227 20.53 12.06 0.95
C THR A 227 22.02 12.27 1.25
N SER A 228 22.62 13.34 0.74
CA SER A 228 23.98 13.77 1.08
C SER A 228 24.13 15.28 0.91
N ASP A 229 25.30 15.84 1.25
CA ASP A 229 25.62 17.26 1.12
C ASP A 229 25.58 17.78 -0.33
N SER A 230 25.40 16.89 -1.31
CA SER A 230 25.32 17.20 -2.74
C SER A 230 24.37 16.28 -3.51
N SER A 231 23.44 15.58 -2.84
CA SER A 231 22.46 14.73 -3.51
C SER A 231 21.12 14.72 -2.80
N TYR A 232 20.05 14.55 -3.56
CA TYR A 232 18.71 14.47 -3.03
C TYR A 232 17.78 13.64 -3.93
N GLN A 233 16.70 13.15 -3.33
CA GLN A 233 15.55 12.62 -4.03
C GLN A 233 14.41 13.64 -3.98
N TRP A 234 13.60 13.68 -5.03
CA TRP A 234 12.48 14.60 -5.11
C TRP A 234 11.20 13.94 -5.61
N ALA A 235 10.06 14.50 -5.21
CA ALA A 235 8.77 14.26 -5.81
C ALA A 235 8.05 15.60 -6.01
N TYR A 236 7.33 15.73 -7.11
CA TYR A 236 6.71 17.00 -7.51
C TYR A 236 5.21 16.85 -7.70
N GLN A 237 4.46 17.86 -7.30
CA GLN A 237 3.05 17.97 -7.56
C GLN A 237 2.72 19.37 -8.04
N SER A 238 2.20 19.46 -9.26
CA SER A 238 1.74 20.72 -9.83
C SER A 238 0.41 21.21 -9.25
N ASP A 239 -0.37 20.30 -8.67
CA ASP A 239 -1.69 20.57 -8.09
C ASP A 239 -1.89 19.77 -6.79
N ALA A 240 -1.47 20.37 -5.69
CA ALA A 240 -1.58 19.85 -4.34
C ALA A 240 -3.00 19.87 -3.80
N SER A 241 -3.92 20.64 -4.40
CA SER A 241 -5.31 20.70 -3.95
C SER A 241 -6.00 19.33 -4.02
N LYS A 242 -5.57 18.48 -4.96
CA LYS A 242 -6.05 17.11 -5.12
C LYS A 242 -5.71 16.19 -3.96
N TRP A 243 -4.78 16.56 -3.09
CA TRP A 243 -4.33 15.78 -1.95
C TRP A 243 -4.94 16.22 -0.63
N TRP A 244 -5.66 17.35 -0.62
CA TRP A 244 -6.22 17.86 0.62
C TRP A 244 -7.39 16.98 1.06
N GLY A 245 -7.25 16.35 2.23
CA GLY A 245 -8.26 15.43 2.78
C GLY A 245 -8.14 13.98 2.32
N ILE A 246 -7.09 13.64 1.56
CA ILE A 246 -6.57 12.27 1.34
C ILE A 246 -5.51 12.02 2.39
#